data_AF-A0A946LHL9-F1
#
_entry.id   AF-A0A946LHL9-F1
#
_cell.length_a   1.000
_cell.length_b   1.000
_cell.length_c   1.000
_cell.angle_alpha   90.00
_cell.angle_beta   90.00
_cell.angle_gamma   90.00
#
_symmetry.space_group_name_H-M   'P 1'
#
loop_
_entity.id
_entity.type
_entity.pdbx_description
1 polymer ?
#
loop_
_entity_poly.entity_id
_entity_poly.type
_entity_poly.pdbx_seq_one_letter_code
_entity_poly.pdbx_strand_id
1 'polypeptide(L)'
;MTTKAKALAVIPIVTADAGMRAFVCEVTGEEIPLPECLACSERSAPGCSMFPAYIHQIVNDPRPHDFSQRLAKAHGADFGISVTELIYCPRKFRLKMEHSWTEKPSDFYARFSGTAIHAALEDYEGAGIAEERLVATFDYRGKTILFSGKPDLVTYSDAGWLITDYKRTGWPPRSSYSYTCPKCYEVILSDITDRRGIGGANKPLYCPDCDENFTRRQVHQITHLPEAKLAHATQINLLALLLNKNEEEYASILAEKHGIAVSDASPVFSGRIVYMGPQNILPLPVEVDIESARTLLRARLTVLLRPELPPKDPLEGWECKYCPVAAQCDAAA
;
A
#
# COMPACT_ATOMS: atom_id res chain seq x y z
N MET A 1 -2.20 16.01 40.21
CA MET A 1 -1.70 15.25 39.05
C MET A 1 -2.58 14.04 38.85
N THR A 2 -3.62 14.15 38.03
CA THR A 2 -4.49 13.01 37.70
C THR A 2 -3.74 12.09 36.76
N THR A 3 -3.35 10.92 37.26
CA THR A 3 -2.90 9.78 36.45
C THR A 3 -4.03 9.41 35.49
N LYS A 4 -3.98 9.91 34.25
CA LYS A 4 -4.86 9.42 33.18
C LYS A 4 -4.59 7.94 33.05
N ALA A 5 -5.53 7.11 33.53
CA ALA A 5 -5.52 5.68 33.28
C ALA A 5 -5.38 5.50 31.76
N LYS A 6 -4.30 4.83 31.32
CA LYS A 6 -4.16 4.48 29.90
C LYS A 6 -5.34 3.58 29.57
N ALA A 7 -6.24 4.05 28.70
CA ALA A 7 -7.32 3.22 28.18
C ALA A 7 -6.71 1.92 27.62
N LEU A 8 -7.22 0.79 28.09
CA LEU A 8 -6.77 -0.53 27.65
C LEU A 8 -7.04 -0.69 26.14
N ALA A 9 -6.08 -1.30 25.43
CA ALA A 9 -6.29 -1.64 24.03
C ALA A 9 -7.38 -2.73 23.90
N VAL A 10 -8.31 -2.52 22.96
CA VAL A 10 -9.36 -3.46 22.59
C VAL A 10 -8.97 -4.13 21.29
N ILE A 11 -8.97 -5.46 21.28
CA ILE A 11 -8.67 -6.22 20.07
C ILE A 11 -9.94 -6.29 19.23
N PRO A 12 -9.90 -5.81 17.97
CA PRO A 12 -11.02 -5.96 17.07
C PRO A 12 -11.26 -7.43 16.75
N ILE A 13 -12.52 -7.87 16.85
CA ILE A 13 -12.92 -9.24 16.57
C ILE A 13 -13.22 -9.34 15.06
N VAL A 14 -12.68 -10.37 14.41
CA VAL A 14 -13.12 -10.76 13.07
C VAL A 14 -14.44 -11.50 13.21
N THR A 15 -15.52 -10.94 12.68
CA THR A 15 -16.84 -11.58 12.74
C THR A 15 -16.90 -12.78 11.80
N ALA A 16 -17.77 -13.75 12.11
CA ALA A 16 -17.88 -14.97 11.30
C ALA A 16 -18.38 -14.71 9.87
N ASP A 17 -19.10 -13.60 9.67
CA ASP A 17 -19.61 -13.14 8.39
C ASP A 17 -18.71 -12.11 7.71
N ALA A 18 -17.56 -11.75 8.29
CA ALA A 18 -16.62 -10.85 7.65
C ALA A 18 -16.01 -11.48 6.40
N GLY A 19 -15.73 -10.64 5.40
CA GLY A 19 -15.11 -11.09 4.15
C GLY A 19 -15.91 -10.77 2.90
N MET A 20 -15.32 -11.08 1.76
CA MET A 20 -16.05 -11.03 0.49
C MET A 20 -17.06 -12.18 0.45
N ARG A 21 -18.35 -11.85 0.36
CA ARG A 21 -19.42 -12.87 0.34
C ARG A 21 -19.91 -13.23 -1.06
N ALA A 22 -19.83 -12.28 -2.00
CA ALA A 22 -20.37 -12.43 -3.34
C ALA A 22 -19.72 -11.44 -4.31
N PHE A 23 -19.89 -11.69 -5.60
CA PHE A 23 -19.55 -10.74 -6.65
C PHE A 23 -20.76 -9.86 -6.97
N VAL A 24 -20.50 -8.66 -7.50
CA VAL A 24 -21.48 -7.91 -8.30
C VAL A 24 -21.30 -8.33 -9.75
N CYS A 25 -22.34 -8.89 -10.37
CA CYS A 25 -22.32 -9.38 -11.74
C CYS A 25 -21.99 -8.24 -12.73
N GLU A 26 -21.04 -8.47 -13.63
CA GLU A 26 -20.63 -7.49 -14.64
C GLU A 26 -21.72 -7.17 -15.67
N VAL A 27 -22.68 -8.09 -15.86
CA VAL A 27 -23.74 -7.96 -16.87
C VAL A 27 -25.02 -7.38 -16.26
N THR A 28 -25.46 -7.92 -15.13
CA THR A 28 -26.76 -7.55 -14.53
C THR A 28 -26.63 -6.49 -13.44
N GLY A 29 -25.45 -6.33 -12.84
CA GLY A 29 -25.26 -5.49 -11.65
C GLY A 29 -25.85 -6.08 -10.38
N GLU A 30 -26.42 -7.28 -10.44
CA GLU A 30 -26.97 -7.99 -9.28
C GLU A 30 -25.88 -8.76 -8.54
N GLU A 31 -26.14 -9.04 -7.28
CA GLU A 31 -25.26 -9.90 -6.49
C GLU A 31 -25.33 -11.35 -6.96
N ILE A 32 -24.17 -12.00 -7.07
CA ILE A 32 -24.05 -13.42 -7.42
C ILE A 32 -23.07 -14.12 -6.46
N PRO A 33 -23.46 -15.23 -5.81
CA PRO A 33 -22.56 -16.00 -4.95
C PRO A 33 -21.28 -16.42 -5.68
N LEU A 34 -20.15 -16.47 -4.97
CA LEU A 34 -18.84 -16.77 -5.58
C LEU A 34 -18.84 -18.09 -6.39
N PRO A 35 -19.38 -19.21 -5.89
CA PRO A 35 -19.43 -20.47 -6.65
C PRO A 35 -20.33 -20.39 -7.89
N GLU A 36 -21.44 -19.64 -7.80
CA GLU A 36 -22.35 -19.46 -8.92
C GLU A 36 -21.74 -18.60 -10.03
N CYS A 37 -20.95 -17.58 -9.66
CA CYS A 37 -20.19 -16.78 -10.62
C CYS A 37 -19.18 -17.64 -11.39
N LEU A 38 -18.44 -18.50 -10.68
CA LEU A 38 -17.51 -19.44 -11.31
C LEU A 38 -18.24 -20.37 -12.29
N ALA A 39 -19.30 -21.05 -11.84
CA ALA A 39 -20.10 -21.93 -12.69
C ALA A 39 -20.72 -21.20 -13.89
N CYS A 40 -21.12 -19.93 -13.73
CA CYS A 40 -21.62 -19.09 -14.81
C CYS A 40 -20.52 -18.78 -15.85
N SER A 41 -19.31 -18.46 -15.40
CA SER A 41 -18.17 -18.20 -16.30
C SER A 41 -17.76 -19.44 -17.09
N GLU A 42 -17.90 -20.65 -16.53
CA GLU A 42 -17.62 -21.92 -17.23
C GLU A 42 -18.56 -22.18 -18.39
N ARG A 43 -19.79 -21.67 -18.30
CA ARG A 43 -20.78 -21.73 -19.38
C ARG A 43 -20.64 -20.60 -20.40
N SER A 44 -19.69 -19.67 -20.21
CA SER A 44 -19.46 -18.53 -21.10
C SER A 44 -20.74 -17.70 -21.34
N ALA A 45 -21.39 -17.26 -20.26
CA ALA A 45 -22.62 -16.49 -20.32
C ALA A 45 -22.51 -15.29 -21.30
N PRO A 46 -23.49 -15.09 -22.20
CA PRO A 46 -23.43 -14.02 -23.20
C PRO A 46 -23.19 -12.64 -22.58
N GLY A 47 -22.23 -11.90 -23.13
CA GLY A 47 -21.89 -10.54 -22.69
C GLY A 47 -20.99 -10.46 -21.45
N CYS A 48 -20.69 -11.58 -20.78
CA CYS A 48 -19.76 -11.60 -19.67
C CYS A 48 -18.30 -11.71 -20.17
N SER A 49 -17.44 -10.78 -19.78
CA SER A 49 -16.00 -10.81 -20.11
C SER A 49 -15.18 -11.64 -19.11
N MET A 50 -15.80 -12.18 -18.06
CA MET A 50 -15.13 -12.99 -17.05
C MET A 50 -14.96 -14.43 -17.54
N PHE A 51 -13.78 -14.99 -17.27
CA PHE A 51 -13.43 -16.37 -17.64
C PHE A 51 -13.10 -17.22 -16.41
N PRO A 52 -13.29 -18.56 -16.47
CA PRO A 52 -13.22 -19.44 -15.30
C PRO A 52 -11.92 -19.36 -14.52
N ALA A 53 -10.78 -19.38 -15.21
CA ALA A 53 -9.47 -19.33 -14.55
C ALA A 53 -9.28 -18.04 -13.75
N TYR A 54 -9.79 -16.91 -14.22
CA TYR A 54 -9.71 -15.64 -13.50
C TYR A 54 -10.58 -15.63 -12.24
N ILE A 55 -11.83 -16.06 -12.36
CA ILE A 55 -12.74 -16.16 -11.21
C ILE A 55 -12.21 -17.16 -10.18
N HIS A 56 -11.71 -18.31 -10.64
CA HIS A 56 -11.09 -19.31 -9.78
C HIS A 56 -9.93 -18.74 -8.97
N GLN A 57 -9.06 -17.94 -9.60
CA GLN A 57 -7.92 -17.31 -8.91
C GLN A 57 -8.36 -16.29 -7.85
N ILE A 58 -9.44 -15.53 -8.10
CA ILE A 58 -9.98 -14.59 -7.11
C ILE A 58 -10.60 -15.35 -5.93
N VAL A 59 -11.39 -16.39 -6.19
CA VAL A 59 -12.09 -17.15 -5.15
C VAL A 59 -11.12 -17.95 -4.28
N ASN A 60 -10.02 -18.42 -4.85
CA ASN A 60 -8.99 -19.17 -4.15
C ASN A 60 -7.77 -18.31 -3.77
N ASP A 61 -7.95 -16.99 -3.59
CA ASP A 61 -6.86 -16.10 -3.18
C ASP A 61 -6.19 -16.66 -1.90
N PRO A 62 -4.87 -16.92 -1.92
CA PRO A 62 -4.17 -17.51 -0.78
C PRO A 62 -4.11 -16.60 0.44
N ARG A 63 -4.45 -15.31 0.32
CA ARG A 63 -4.43 -14.34 1.43
C ARG A 63 -5.86 -13.99 1.84
N PRO A 64 -6.48 -14.75 2.77
CA PRO A 64 -7.80 -14.41 3.26
C PRO A 64 -7.77 -13.06 3.98
N HIS A 65 -8.93 -12.41 4.09
CA HIS A 65 -9.03 -11.06 4.65
C HIS A 65 -8.59 -10.95 6.13
N ASP A 66 -8.57 -12.07 6.84
CA ASP A 66 -8.15 -12.21 8.23
C ASP A 66 -6.73 -12.80 8.38
N PHE A 67 -5.95 -12.87 7.28
CA PHE A 67 -4.61 -13.44 7.24
C PHE A 67 -3.73 -12.99 8.41
N SER A 68 -3.65 -11.68 8.67
CA SER A 68 -2.82 -11.14 9.74
C SER A 68 -3.25 -11.61 11.13
N GLN A 69 -4.57 -11.79 11.36
CA GLN A 69 -5.06 -12.31 12.64
C GLN A 69 -4.76 -13.80 12.82
N ARG A 70 -4.86 -14.58 11.73
CA ARG A 70 -4.44 -16.00 11.75
C ARG A 70 -2.95 -16.13 12.02
N LEU A 71 -2.13 -15.28 11.40
CA LEU A 71 -0.69 -15.23 11.63
C LEU A 71 -0.37 -14.82 13.08
N ALA A 72 -1.03 -13.80 13.62
CA ALA A 72 -0.89 -13.42 15.03
C ALA A 72 -1.18 -14.60 15.97
N LYS A 73 -2.30 -15.30 15.76
CA LYS A 73 -2.67 -16.48 16.55
C LYS A 73 -1.60 -17.58 16.47
N ALA A 74 -1.07 -17.85 15.28
CA ALA A 74 -0.02 -18.85 15.09
C ALA A 74 1.28 -18.52 15.83
N HIS A 75 1.56 -17.24 16.05
CA HIS A 75 2.72 -16.74 16.81
C HIS A 75 2.39 -16.36 18.26
N GLY A 76 1.20 -16.71 18.77
CA GLY A 76 0.80 -16.42 20.15
C GLY A 76 0.60 -14.93 20.46
N ALA A 77 0.35 -14.10 19.46
CA ALA A 77 0.05 -12.68 19.61
C ALA A 77 -1.47 -12.42 19.68
N ASP A 78 -1.86 -11.34 20.35
CA ASP A 78 -3.26 -10.92 20.50
C ASP A 78 -3.83 -10.30 19.22
N PHE A 79 -3.00 -9.63 18.43
CA PHE A 79 -3.44 -8.89 17.23
C PHE A 79 -2.36 -8.85 16.16
N GLY A 80 -2.76 -9.04 14.92
CA GLY A 80 -1.87 -8.99 13.76
C GLY A 80 -2.11 -7.78 12.88
N ILE A 81 -1.04 -7.24 12.31
CA ILE A 81 -1.12 -6.25 11.24
C ILE A 81 0.05 -6.41 10.27
N SER A 82 -0.21 -6.28 8.99
CA SER A 82 0.82 -6.28 7.96
C SER A 82 1.22 -4.86 7.53
N VAL A 83 2.39 -4.73 6.90
CA VAL A 83 2.84 -3.49 6.27
C VAL A 83 1.76 -2.93 5.32
N THR A 84 1.23 -3.79 4.45
CA THR A 84 0.23 -3.40 3.44
C THR A 84 -1.08 -2.93 4.08
N GLU A 85 -1.51 -3.54 5.19
CA GLU A 85 -2.71 -3.09 5.91
C GLU A 85 -2.51 -1.75 6.62
N LEU A 86 -1.28 -1.47 7.08
CA LEU A 86 -0.95 -0.26 7.82
C LEU A 86 -0.98 1.01 6.95
N ILE A 87 -0.69 0.87 5.65
CA ILE A 87 -0.65 1.98 4.68
C ILE A 87 -2.00 2.30 4.05
N TYR A 88 -3.06 1.57 4.43
CA TYR A 88 -4.44 1.88 4.02
C TYR A 88 -5.23 2.60 5.13
N CYS A 89 -6.40 3.10 4.76
CA CYS A 89 -7.36 3.67 5.71
C CYS A 89 -7.65 2.71 6.90
N PRO A 90 -7.38 3.12 8.16
CA PRO A 90 -7.59 2.27 9.33
C PRO A 90 -9.07 1.93 9.56
N ARG A 91 -9.98 2.82 9.14
CA ARG A 91 -11.43 2.56 9.19
C ARG A 91 -11.83 1.44 8.23
N LYS A 92 -11.29 1.45 7.01
CA LYS A 92 -11.48 0.35 6.04
C LYS A 92 -10.99 -0.97 6.64
N PHE A 93 -9.82 -0.97 7.28
CA PHE A 93 -9.29 -2.18 7.94
C PHE A 93 -10.26 -2.70 9.00
N ARG A 94 -10.71 -1.86 9.94
CA ARG A 94 -11.67 -2.26 10.99
C ARG A 94 -13.00 -2.76 10.43
N LEU A 95 -13.58 -2.05 9.45
CA LEU A 95 -14.85 -2.45 8.83
C LEU A 95 -14.75 -3.78 8.08
N LYS A 96 -13.61 -4.08 7.44
CA LYS A 96 -13.37 -5.37 6.78
C LYS A 96 -13.28 -6.55 7.75
N MET A 97 -13.07 -6.29 9.04
CA MET A 97 -13.12 -7.33 10.08
C MET A 97 -14.54 -7.55 10.63
N GLU A 98 -15.45 -6.60 10.41
CA GLU A 98 -16.78 -6.60 11.04
C GLU A 98 -17.92 -6.85 10.07
N HIS A 99 -17.67 -6.71 8.77
CA HIS A 99 -18.70 -6.75 7.75
C HIS A 99 -18.30 -7.59 6.55
N SER A 100 -19.31 -8.24 5.98
CA SER A 100 -19.22 -8.74 4.61
C SER A 100 -19.31 -7.62 3.58
N TRP A 101 -18.75 -7.87 2.40
CA TRP A 101 -18.87 -6.97 1.26
C TRP A 101 -18.98 -7.73 -0.07
N THR A 102 -19.31 -6.97 -1.11
CA THR A 102 -19.33 -7.42 -2.50
C THR A 102 -18.37 -6.58 -3.33
N GLU A 103 -17.71 -7.19 -4.31
CA GLU A 103 -16.83 -6.50 -5.27
C GLU A 103 -17.16 -6.98 -6.68
N LYS A 104 -16.86 -6.17 -7.71
CA LYS A 104 -16.93 -6.65 -9.08
C LYS A 104 -15.72 -7.51 -9.39
N PRO A 105 -15.84 -8.59 -10.18
CA PRO A 105 -14.69 -9.33 -10.68
C PRO A 105 -13.63 -8.43 -11.33
N SER A 106 -14.03 -7.46 -12.16
CA SER A 106 -13.11 -6.54 -12.84
C SER A 106 -12.29 -5.65 -11.89
N ASP A 107 -12.78 -5.38 -10.67
CA ASP A 107 -12.02 -4.63 -9.65
C ASP A 107 -10.78 -5.39 -9.17
N PHE A 108 -10.72 -6.70 -9.39
CA PHE A 108 -9.55 -7.53 -9.07
C PHE A 108 -8.49 -7.52 -10.15
N TYR A 109 -8.73 -6.92 -11.33
CA TYR A 109 -7.80 -7.07 -12.47
C TYR A 109 -6.40 -6.53 -12.15
N ALA A 110 -6.34 -5.38 -11.48
CA ALA A 110 -5.08 -4.80 -11.02
C ALA A 110 -4.39 -5.68 -9.96
N ARG A 111 -5.14 -6.28 -9.04
CA ARG A 111 -4.61 -7.19 -8.00
C ARG A 111 -4.05 -8.46 -8.63
N PHE A 112 -4.84 -9.12 -9.48
CA PHE A 112 -4.45 -10.32 -10.22
C PHE A 112 -3.20 -10.09 -11.07
N SER A 113 -3.18 -9.01 -11.86
CA SER A 113 -2.03 -8.68 -12.71
C SER A 113 -0.79 -8.37 -11.88
N GLY A 114 -0.95 -7.70 -10.73
CA GLY A 114 0.12 -7.51 -9.77
C GLY A 114 0.67 -8.85 -9.29
N THR A 115 -0.17 -9.67 -8.66
CA THR A 115 0.20 -10.99 -8.13
C THR A 115 0.90 -11.87 -9.16
N ALA A 116 0.40 -11.92 -10.41
CA ALA A 116 1.02 -12.70 -11.47
C ALA A 116 2.43 -12.21 -11.82
N ILE A 117 2.66 -10.90 -11.78
CA ILE A 117 4.00 -10.34 -12.02
C ILE A 117 4.94 -10.64 -10.85
N HIS A 118 4.47 -10.50 -9.60
CA HIS A 118 5.28 -10.90 -8.44
C HIS A 118 5.65 -12.38 -8.53
N ALA A 119 4.69 -13.26 -8.78
CA ALA A 119 4.91 -14.70 -8.98
C ALA A 119 6.02 -14.99 -10.02
N ALA A 120 6.05 -14.25 -11.13
CA ALA A 120 7.08 -14.40 -12.15
C ALA A 120 8.46 -13.82 -11.75
N LEU A 121 8.50 -12.89 -10.80
CA LEU A 121 9.72 -12.29 -10.28
C LEU A 121 10.28 -13.02 -9.04
N GLU A 122 9.47 -13.82 -8.34
CA GLU A 122 9.93 -14.57 -7.14
C GLU A 122 11.02 -15.59 -7.52
N ASP A 123 11.01 -16.11 -8.77
CA ASP A 123 12.00 -17.06 -9.31
C ASP A 123 13.37 -16.41 -9.65
N TYR A 124 13.64 -15.19 -9.18
CA TYR A 124 14.92 -14.54 -9.40
C TYR A 124 16.05 -15.25 -8.63
N GLU A 125 16.90 -15.99 -9.33
CA GLU A 125 18.03 -16.74 -8.76
C GLU A 125 19.27 -15.88 -8.42
N GLY A 126 19.19 -14.56 -8.54
CA GLY A 126 20.32 -13.69 -8.25
C GLY A 126 20.64 -13.58 -6.76
N ALA A 127 21.68 -12.80 -6.44
CA ALA A 127 22.09 -12.53 -5.06
C ALA A 127 21.05 -11.68 -4.33
N GLY A 128 20.11 -12.32 -3.62
CA GLY A 128 19.08 -11.65 -2.84
C GLY A 128 18.05 -12.60 -2.26
N ILE A 129 17.30 -12.10 -1.29
CA ILE A 129 16.20 -12.82 -0.65
C ILE A 129 14.90 -12.31 -1.27
N ALA A 130 14.26 -13.14 -2.09
CA ALA A 130 12.99 -12.82 -2.71
C ALA A 130 11.82 -13.32 -1.84
N GLU A 131 10.83 -12.46 -1.62
CA GLU A 131 9.48 -12.83 -1.17
C GLU A 131 9.41 -13.62 0.15
N GLU A 132 10.44 -13.49 1.00
CA GLU A 132 10.46 -14.04 2.35
C GLU A 132 9.75 -13.12 3.34
N ARG A 133 9.01 -13.70 4.28
CA ARG A 133 8.18 -12.94 5.22
C ARG A 133 8.97 -12.55 6.46
N LEU A 134 9.03 -11.25 6.72
CA LEU A 134 9.48 -10.67 7.98
C LEU A 134 8.35 -10.65 9.01
N VAL A 135 8.68 -10.97 10.26
CA VAL A 135 7.75 -10.91 11.40
C VAL A 135 8.44 -10.22 12.58
N ALA A 136 7.72 -9.42 13.34
CA ALA A 136 8.18 -8.91 14.63
C ALA A 136 7.02 -8.95 15.63
N THR A 137 7.29 -9.43 16.84
CA THR A 137 6.33 -9.37 17.94
C THR A 137 6.77 -8.35 18.98
N PHE A 138 5.84 -7.60 19.55
CA PHE A 138 6.12 -6.62 20.60
C PHE A 138 4.88 -6.29 21.43
N ASP A 139 5.10 -5.84 22.66
CA ASP A 139 4.01 -5.40 23.53
C ASP A 139 3.59 -3.96 23.25
N TYR A 140 2.28 -3.75 23.17
CA TYR A 140 1.66 -2.45 22.99
C TYR A 140 0.38 -2.34 23.82
N ARG A 141 0.38 -1.45 24.82
CA ARG A 141 -0.77 -1.18 25.71
C ARG A 141 -1.37 -2.46 26.35
N GLY A 142 -0.50 -3.38 26.77
CA GLY A 142 -0.91 -4.63 27.43
C GLY A 142 -1.45 -5.69 26.47
N LYS A 143 -1.13 -5.58 25.18
CA LYS A 143 -1.41 -6.56 24.13
C LYS A 143 -0.14 -6.92 23.40
N THR A 144 0.02 -8.17 23.02
CA THR A 144 1.11 -8.62 22.16
C THR A 144 0.70 -8.44 20.71
N ILE A 145 1.46 -7.65 19.96
CA ILE A 145 1.19 -7.32 18.56
C ILE A 145 2.15 -8.10 17.68
N LEU A 146 1.62 -8.73 16.62
CA LEU A 146 2.40 -9.25 15.51
C LEU A 146 2.37 -8.24 14.36
N PHE A 147 3.55 -7.78 13.94
CA PHE A 147 3.74 -6.96 12.77
C PHE A 147 4.46 -7.77 11.70
N SER A 148 3.96 -7.78 10.45
CA SER A 148 4.55 -8.59 9.38
C SER A 148 4.63 -7.87 8.05
N GLY A 149 5.53 -8.33 7.17
CA GLY A 149 5.72 -7.78 5.83
C GLY A 149 6.42 -8.80 4.95
N LYS A 150 6.21 -8.70 3.64
CA LYS A 150 6.88 -9.54 2.65
C LYS A 150 7.50 -8.59 1.62
N PRO A 151 8.79 -8.22 1.74
CA PRO A 151 9.49 -7.48 0.69
C PRO A 151 9.60 -8.37 -0.55
N ASP A 152 9.50 -7.78 -1.73
CA ASP A 152 9.61 -8.57 -2.96
C ASP A 152 11.05 -9.03 -3.19
N LEU A 153 12.03 -8.16 -2.93
CA LEU A 153 13.44 -8.50 -3.01
C LEU A 153 14.26 -7.68 -2.01
N VAL A 154 15.13 -8.36 -1.27
CA VAL A 154 16.13 -7.75 -0.39
C VAL A 154 17.53 -8.18 -0.84
N THR A 155 18.41 -7.21 -1.08
CA THR A 155 19.81 -7.46 -1.44
C THR A 155 20.75 -6.75 -0.48
N TYR A 156 21.99 -7.23 -0.36
CA TYR A 156 23.03 -6.61 0.45
C TYR A 156 24.28 -6.32 -0.38
N SER A 157 24.94 -5.21 -0.09
CA SER A 157 26.18 -4.77 -0.75
C SER A 157 27.00 -3.89 0.20
N ASP A 158 28.14 -3.35 -0.26
CA ASP A 158 28.95 -2.38 0.48
C ASP A 158 28.18 -1.11 0.87
N ALA A 159 27.06 -0.81 0.18
CA ALA A 159 26.16 0.30 0.51
C ALA A 159 25.12 -0.04 1.59
N GLY A 160 25.10 -1.29 2.07
CA GLY A 160 24.12 -1.81 3.03
C GLY A 160 22.97 -2.56 2.38
N TRP A 161 21.85 -2.62 3.11
CA TRP A 161 20.62 -3.29 2.71
C TRP A 161 19.84 -2.46 1.68
N LEU A 162 19.38 -3.11 0.61
CA LEU A 162 18.50 -2.53 -0.39
C LEU A 162 17.20 -3.32 -0.46
N ILE A 163 16.08 -2.65 -0.20
CA ILE A 163 14.73 -3.21 -0.34
C ILE A 163 14.16 -2.76 -1.68
N THR A 164 13.85 -3.71 -2.55
CA THR A 164 13.19 -3.47 -3.83
C THR A 164 11.72 -3.90 -3.76
N ASP A 165 10.82 -2.99 -4.15
CA ASP A 165 9.39 -3.22 -4.28
C ASP A 165 8.95 -2.98 -5.74
N TYR A 166 8.33 -3.98 -6.34
CA TYR A 166 7.84 -3.97 -7.70
C TYR A 166 6.37 -3.53 -7.72
N LYS A 167 6.03 -2.55 -8.57
CA LYS A 167 4.68 -2.02 -8.66
C LYS A 167 4.17 -2.04 -10.09
N ARG A 168 3.14 -2.85 -10.35
CA ARG A 168 2.38 -2.76 -11.61
C ARG A 168 1.39 -1.61 -11.54
N THR A 169 1.48 -0.67 -12.50
CA THR A 169 0.54 0.46 -12.59
C THR A 169 0.31 0.86 -14.04
N GLY A 170 -0.91 1.26 -14.38
CA GLY A 170 -1.19 1.89 -15.67
C GLY A 170 -0.59 3.30 -15.80
N TRP A 171 -0.30 3.94 -14.66
CA TRP A 171 0.19 5.32 -14.55
C TRP A 171 1.37 5.37 -13.58
N PRO A 172 2.59 5.09 -14.04
CA PRO A 172 3.81 5.32 -13.26
C PRO A 172 3.94 6.80 -12.88
N PRO A 173 4.67 7.13 -11.79
CA PRO A 173 5.04 8.50 -11.50
C PRO A 173 5.71 9.16 -12.70
N ARG A 174 5.46 10.46 -12.86
CA ARG A 174 6.00 11.28 -13.94
C ARG A 174 6.47 12.60 -13.35
N SER A 175 7.32 13.30 -14.07
CA SER A 175 7.75 14.64 -13.68
C SER A 175 6.54 15.54 -13.43
N SER A 176 6.62 16.33 -12.37
CA SER A 176 5.66 17.38 -12.08
C SER A 176 6.30 18.75 -12.32
N TYR A 177 5.47 19.79 -12.36
CA TYR A 177 5.91 21.15 -12.59
C TYR A 177 5.28 22.08 -11.55
N SER A 178 6.10 22.99 -11.05
CA SER A 178 5.64 24.14 -10.30
C SER A 178 5.85 25.42 -11.10
N TYR A 179 4.93 26.35 -10.95
CA TYR A 179 5.00 27.68 -11.52
C TYR A 179 5.14 28.69 -10.38
N THR A 180 6.20 29.48 -10.38
CA THR A 180 6.44 30.50 -9.37
C THR A 180 6.36 31.91 -9.95
N CYS A 181 5.95 32.85 -9.11
CA CYS A 181 5.79 34.25 -9.47
C CYS A 181 7.15 34.87 -9.83
N PRO A 182 7.28 35.58 -10.96
CA PRO A 182 8.55 36.23 -11.31
C PRO A 182 8.90 37.45 -10.44
N LYS A 183 7.96 37.93 -9.61
CA LYS A 183 8.15 39.09 -8.74
C LYS A 183 8.48 38.70 -7.30
N CYS A 184 7.63 37.88 -6.69
CA CYS A 184 7.80 37.47 -5.29
C CYS A 184 8.35 36.06 -5.11
N TYR A 185 8.53 35.28 -6.19
CA TYR A 185 9.01 33.89 -6.17
C TYR A 185 8.11 32.88 -5.44
N GLU A 186 6.94 33.31 -4.96
CA GLU A 186 5.95 32.42 -4.37
C GLU A 186 5.34 31.46 -5.40
N VAL A 187 4.94 30.29 -4.92
CA VAL A 187 4.37 29.23 -5.76
C VAL A 187 2.94 29.60 -6.16
N ILE A 188 2.70 29.76 -7.46
CA ILE A 188 1.38 30.02 -8.03
C ILE A 188 0.62 28.70 -8.23
N LEU A 189 1.31 27.67 -8.72
CA LEU A 189 0.77 26.32 -8.91
C LEU A 189 1.87 25.29 -8.61
N SER A 190 1.53 24.21 -7.92
CA SER A 190 2.42 23.08 -7.66
C SER A 190 1.87 21.78 -8.25
N ASP A 191 2.73 20.75 -8.31
CA ASP A 191 2.35 19.36 -8.56
C ASP A 191 1.59 19.12 -9.86
N ILE A 192 1.83 19.98 -10.86
CA ILE A 192 1.16 19.83 -12.14
C ILE A 192 1.83 18.72 -12.94
N THR A 193 1.11 17.63 -13.14
CA THR A 193 1.61 16.49 -13.92
C THR A 193 1.07 16.46 -15.36
N ASP A 194 -0.03 17.17 -15.66
CA ASP A 194 -0.51 17.40 -17.03
C ASP A 194 -0.51 18.89 -17.38
N ARG A 195 0.44 19.27 -18.23
CA ARG A 195 0.61 20.65 -18.73
C ARG A 195 -0.57 21.18 -19.54
N ARG A 196 -1.46 20.31 -20.04
CA ARG A 196 -2.66 20.69 -20.81
C ARG A 196 -3.80 21.15 -19.89
N GLY A 197 -3.84 20.67 -18.65
CA GLY A 197 -4.89 20.99 -17.67
C GLY A 197 -4.85 22.43 -17.13
N ILE A 198 -3.71 23.12 -17.28
CA ILE A 198 -3.52 24.51 -16.84
C ILE A 198 -4.22 25.52 -17.77
N GLY A 199 -4.89 25.05 -18.84
CA GLY A 199 -5.40 25.88 -19.92
C GLY A 199 -4.30 26.21 -20.93
N GLY A 200 -4.70 26.60 -22.14
CA GLY A 200 -3.77 26.93 -23.23
C GLY A 200 -2.81 28.06 -22.86
N ALA A 201 -1.85 28.37 -23.74
CA ALA A 201 -0.81 29.39 -23.52
C ALA A 201 -1.34 30.77 -23.09
N ASN A 202 -2.63 31.04 -23.31
CA ASN A 202 -3.30 32.31 -23.03
C ASN A 202 -4.12 32.34 -21.74
N LYS A 203 -4.24 31.23 -20.99
CA LYS A 203 -4.92 31.27 -19.68
C LYS A 203 -3.95 31.90 -18.65
N PRO A 204 -4.32 33.03 -18.02
CA PRO A 204 -3.45 33.66 -17.04
C PRO A 204 -3.33 32.81 -15.77
N LEU A 205 -2.16 32.88 -15.15
CA LEU A 205 -1.81 32.34 -13.85
C LEU A 205 -1.81 33.48 -12.83
N TYR A 206 -2.73 33.40 -11.87
CA TYR A 206 -2.89 34.42 -10.84
C TYR A 206 -1.99 34.14 -9.64
N CYS A 207 -1.18 35.11 -9.24
CA CYS A 207 -0.40 35.07 -8.00
C CYS A 207 -1.16 35.79 -6.88
N PRO A 208 -1.52 35.08 -5.79
CA PRO A 208 -2.25 35.70 -4.68
C PRO A 208 -1.42 36.69 -3.88
N ASP A 209 -0.09 36.55 -3.85
CA ASP A 209 0.79 37.41 -3.05
C ASP A 209 1.10 38.77 -3.71
N CYS A 210 1.10 38.80 -5.04
CA CYS A 210 1.28 40.04 -5.80
C CYS A 210 -0.04 40.62 -6.32
N ASP A 211 -1.16 39.92 -6.17
CA ASP A 211 -2.46 40.27 -6.78
C ASP A 211 -2.34 40.53 -8.30
N GLU A 212 -1.57 39.70 -8.99
CA GLU A 212 -1.22 39.90 -10.40
C GLU A 212 -1.42 38.63 -11.24
N ASN A 213 -1.72 38.86 -12.52
CA ASN A 213 -1.91 37.80 -13.52
C ASN A 213 -0.70 37.72 -14.45
N PHE A 214 -0.17 36.51 -14.64
CA PHE A 214 0.96 36.22 -15.49
C PHE A 214 0.57 35.25 -16.62
N THR A 215 1.12 35.45 -17.81
CA THR A 215 1.10 34.41 -18.83
C THR A 215 2.08 33.29 -18.47
N ARG A 216 1.90 32.10 -19.06
CA ARG A 216 2.80 30.97 -18.83
C ARG A 216 4.28 31.26 -19.18
N ARG A 217 4.54 32.24 -20.05
CA ARG A 217 5.91 32.65 -20.42
C ARG A 217 6.56 33.59 -19.41
N GLN A 218 5.77 34.21 -18.54
CA GLN A 218 6.25 35.18 -17.55
C GLN A 218 6.57 34.52 -16.21
N VAL A 219 5.98 33.36 -15.90
CA VAL A 219 6.25 32.62 -14.66
C VAL A 219 7.53 31.80 -14.77
N HIS A 220 8.21 31.61 -13.64
CA HIS A 220 9.30 30.63 -13.58
C HIS A 220 8.71 29.24 -13.48
N GLN A 221 9.24 28.32 -14.29
CA GLN A 221 8.83 26.92 -14.25
C GLN A 221 9.93 26.08 -13.64
N ILE A 222 9.61 25.41 -12.54
CA ILE A 222 10.48 24.40 -11.91
C ILE A 222 9.99 23.04 -12.38
N THR A 223 10.92 22.20 -12.82
CA THR A 223 10.62 20.81 -13.17
C THR A 223 11.10 19.92 -12.05
N HIS A 224 10.18 19.12 -11.51
CA HIS A 224 10.48 18.13 -10.49
C HIS A 224 10.64 16.76 -11.16
N LEU A 225 11.63 16.00 -10.71
CA LEU A 225 11.79 14.62 -11.16
C LEU A 225 10.64 13.75 -10.63
N PRO A 226 10.32 12.62 -11.26
CA PRO A 226 9.33 11.71 -10.73
C PRO A 226 9.75 11.21 -9.35
N GLU A 227 8.82 11.22 -8.40
CA GLU A 227 9.02 10.68 -7.05
C GLU A 227 8.13 9.45 -6.82
N ALA A 228 8.55 8.58 -5.91
CA ALA A 228 7.72 7.46 -5.52
C ALA A 228 6.41 7.94 -4.89
N LYS A 229 5.30 7.24 -5.17
CA LYS A 229 4.03 7.49 -4.49
C LYS A 229 4.20 7.30 -2.98
N LEU A 230 3.61 8.20 -2.19
CA LEU A 230 3.75 8.25 -0.74
C LEU A 230 3.45 6.90 -0.08
N ALA A 231 2.35 6.23 -0.46
CA ALA A 231 1.98 4.94 0.11
C ALA A 231 3.04 3.86 -0.13
N HIS A 232 3.67 3.85 -1.31
CA HIS A 232 4.70 2.88 -1.65
C HIS A 232 6.04 3.20 -0.97
N ALA A 233 6.43 4.48 -0.89
CA ALA A 233 7.61 4.89 -0.12
C ALA A 233 7.44 4.54 1.37
N THR A 234 6.23 4.74 1.90
CA THR A 234 5.88 4.34 3.27
C THR A 234 5.97 2.83 3.46
N GLN A 235 5.57 2.03 2.46
CA GLN A 235 5.74 0.58 2.47
C GLN A 235 7.20 0.17 2.66
N ILE A 236 8.12 0.79 1.91
CA ILE A 236 9.56 0.57 2.04
C ILE A 236 10.06 0.92 3.45
N ASN A 237 9.66 2.07 4.00
CA ASN A 237 10.07 2.48 5.35
C ASN A 237 9.63 1.47 6.43
N LEU A 238 8.41 0.94 6.30
CA LEU A 238 7.87 -0.09 7.19
C LEU A 238 8.56 -1.44 7.03
N LEU A 239 8.92 -1.82 5.81
CA LEU A 239 9.71 -3.02 5.53
C LEU A 239 11.13 -2.88 6.11
N ALA A 240 11.75 -1.70 6.01
CA ALA A 240 13.05 -1.44 6.63
C ALA A 240 13.00 -1.54 8.16
N LEU A 241 11.94 -1.02 8.78
CA LEU A 241 11.71 -1.21 10.22
C LEU A 241 11.62 -2.70 10.60
N LEU A 242 10.96 -3.53 9.78
CA LEU A 242 10.91 -4.98 9.99
C LEU A 242 12.25 -5.66 9.75
N LEU A 243 12.95 -5.31 8.67
CA LEU A 243 14.26 -5.89 8.36
C LEU A 243 15.27 -5.57 9.45
N ASN A 244 15.27 -4.35 9.99
CA ASN A 244 16.08 -3.98 11.16
C ASN A 244 15.77 -4.84 12.40
N LYS A 245 14.59 -5.48 12.49
CA LYS A 245 14.23 -6.39 13.58
C LYS A 245 14.55 -7.86 13.30
N ASN A 246 14.86 -8.20 12.06
CA ASN A 246 15.12 -9.55 11.58
C ASN A 246 16.49 -9.63 10.86
N GLU A 247 17.39 -8.69 11.14
CA GLU A 247 18.63 -8.53 10.39
C GLU A 247 19.50 -9.78 10.49
N GLU A 248 19.65 -10.34 11.70
CA GLU A 248 20.46 -11.54 11.94
C GLU A 248 19.95 -12.76 11.15
N GLU A 249 18.63 -12.92 11.06
CA GLU A 249 18.01 -13.98 10.27
C GLU A 249 18.29 -13.80 8.78
N TYR A 250 18.09 -12.58 8.25
CA TYR A 250 18.35 -12.30 6.84
C TYR A 250 19.83 -12.38 6.49
N ALA A 251 20.73 -11.96 7.39
CA ALA A 251 22.16 -12.11 7.24
C ALA A 251 22.56 -13.59 7.17
N SER A 252 21.94 -14.43 8.00
CA SER A 252 22.16 -15.89 7.99
C SER A 252 21.71 -16.51 6.67
N ILE A 253 20.53 -16.13 6.17
CA ILE A 253 20.01 -16.60 4.87
C ILE A 253 20.95 -16.19 3.72
N LEU A 254 21.43 -14.94 3.70
CA LEU A 254 22.36 -14.46 2.67
C LEU A 254 23.71 -15.20 2.71
N ALA A 255 24.23 -15.46 3.91
CA ALA A 255 25.48 -16.19 4.08
C ALA A 255 25.33 -17.65 3.61
N GLU A 256 24.24 -18.33 3.99
CA GLU A 256 23.99 -19.72 3.63
C GLU A 256 23.68 -19.92 2.15
N LYS A 257 22.75 -19.13 1.59
CA LYS A 257 22.26 -19.34 0.22
C LYS A 257 23.16 -18.70 -0.84
N HIS A 258 23.84 -17.61 -0.51
CA HIS A 258 24.57 -16.80 -1.50
C HIS A 258 26.04 -16.57 -1.15
N GLY A 259 26.52 -17.04 0.00
CA GLY A 259 27.90 -16.79 0.45
C GLY A 259 28.20 -15.32 0.73
N ILE A 260 27.16 -14.50 1.00
CA ILE A 260 27.29 -13.07 1.23
C ILE A 260 27.36 -12.81 2.74
N ALA A 261 28.50 -12.32 3.20
CA ALA A 261 28.67 -11.87 4.57
C ALA A 261 28.10 -10.45 4.75
N VAL A 262 27.24 -10.28 5.74
CA VAL A 262 26.76 -8.96 6.18
C VAL A 262 27.75 -8.38 7.18
N SER A 263 28.05 -7.09 7.06
CA SER A 263 28.96 -6.37 7.97
C SER A 263 28.37 -6.25 9.37
N ASP A 264 29.23 -6.32 10.39
CA ASP A 264 28.87 -6.03 11.80
C ASP A 264 28.63 -4.53 12.09
N ALA A 265 28.83 -3.65 11.10
CA ALA A 265 28.53 -2.23 11.24
C ALA A 265 27.03 -1.98 11.41
N SER A 266 26.65 -0.83 11.96
CA SER A 266 25.23 -0.46 12.07
C SER A 266 24.56 -0.50 10.70
N PRO A 267 23.36 -1.09 10.60
CA PRO A 267 22.72 -1.31 9.32
C PRO A 267 22.37 0.01 8.63
N VAL A 268 22.70 0.08 7.35
CA VAL A 268 22.27 1.14 6.44
C VAL A 268 21.19 0.55 5.54
N PHE A 269 20.06 1.24 5.45
CA PHE A 269 18.93 0.82 4.61
C PHE A 269 18.70 1.81 3.50
N SER A 270 18.45 1.29 2.31
CA SER A 270 18.00 2.04 1.14
C SER A 270 16.80 1.36 0.51
N GLY A 271 16.00 2.14 -0.21
CA GLY A 271 14.81 1.65 -0.87
C GLY A 271 14.82 1.94 -2.36
N ARG A 272 14.15 1.07 -3.12
CA ARG A 272 13.84 1.31 -4.52
C ARG A 272 12.46 0.77 -4.85
N ILE A 273 11.68 1.55 -5.56
CA ILE A 273 10.43 1.06 -6.15
C ILE A 273 10.60 0.99 -7.66
N VAL A 274 10.26 -0.15 -8.25
CA VAL A 274 10.30 -0.36 -9.70
C VAL A 274 8.86 -0.33 -10.23
N TYR A 275 8.47 0.82 -10.80
CA TYR A 275 7.16 0.95 -11.44
C TYR A 275 7.20 0.35 -12.83
N MET A 276 6.45 -0.73 -13.03
CA MET A 276 6.23 -1.34 -14.33
C MET A 276 4.97 -0.74 -14.94
N GLY A 277 5.15 0.20 -15.86
CA GLY A 277 4.11 0.80 -16.69
C GLY A 277 3.82 0.01 -17.96
N PRO A 278 2.76 0.33 -18.72
CA PRO A 278 2.44 -0.36 -19.97
C PRO A 278 3.56 -0.27 -21.02
N GLN A 279 4.36 0.79 -20.98
CA GLN A 279 5.34 1.13 -22.01
C GLN A 279 6.74 1.44 -21.45
N ASN A 280 6.91 1.45 -20.12
CA ASN A 280 8.16 1.83 -19.46
C ASN A 280 8.32 1.14 -18.11
N ILE A 281 9.58 0.94 -17.72
CA ILE A 281 9.97 0.53 -16.38
C ILE A 281 10.70 1.72 -15.75
N LEU A 282 10.21 2.18 -14.60
CA LEU A 282 10.72 3.35 -13.91
C LEU A 282 11.18 2.97 -12.49
N PRO A 283 12.48 2.73 -12.28
CA PRO A 283 13.05 2.60 -10.94
C PRO A 283 13.16 3.99 -10.29
N LEU A 284 12.64 4.13 -9.06
CA LEU A 284 12.78 5.34 -8.26
C LEU A 284 13.41 5.00 -6.90
N PRO A 285 14.42 5.75 -6.46
CA PRO A 285 14.96 5.58 -5.12
C PRO A 285 13.93 6.02 -4.07
N VAL A 286 14.05 5.45 -2.88
CA VAL A 286 13.30 5.84 -1.69
C VAL A 286 14.29 6.03 -0.55
N GLU A 287 14.28 7.21 0.04
CA GLU A 287 14.99 7.48 1.28
C GLU A 287 14.29 6.75 2.42
N VAL A 288 15.07 6.01 3.20
CA VAL A 288 14.54 5.19 4.30
C VAL A 288 14.52 5.99 5.59
N ASP A 289 13.34 6.08 6.21
CA ASP A 289 13.14 6.68 7.53
C ASP A 289 12.42 5.71 8.48
N ILE A 290 13.22 5.02 9.30
CA ILE A 290 12.75 4.04 10.29
C ILE A 290 11.98 4.70 11.44
N GLU A 291 12.32 5.93 11.82
CA GLU A 291 11.64 6.63 12.93
C GLU A 291 10.26 7.11 12.50
N SER A 292 10.12 7.60 11.27
CA SER A 292 8.80 7.90 10.68
C SER A 292 7.95 6.64 10.55
N ALA A 293 8.52 5.51 10.10
CA ALA A 293 7.82 4.22 10.06
C ALA A 293 7.32 3.78 11.44
N ARG A 294 8.16 3.90 12.48
CA ARG A 294 7.80 3.55 13.86
C ARG A 294 6.70 4.47 14.40
N THR A 295 6.76 5.75 14.08
CA THR A 295 5.74 6.74 14.46
C THR A 295 4.40 6.41 13.81
N LEU A 296 4.39 6.10 12.51
CA LEU A 296 3.19 5.66 11.80
C LEU A 296 2.60 4.39 12.40
N LEU A 297 3.41 3.36 12.66
CA LEU A 297 2.97 2.11 13.27
C LEU A 297 2.27 2.37 14.62
N ARG A 298 2.88 3.18 15.49
CA ARG A 298 2.28 3.55 16.78
C ARG A 298 0.99 4.35 16.62
N ALA A 299 0.94 5.29 15.68
CA ALA A 299 -0.25 6.09 15.42
C ALA A 299 -1.41 5.22 14.91
N ARG A 300 -1.13 4.32 13.96
CA ARG A 300 -2.12 3.39 13.41
C ARG A 300 -2.61 2.40 14.47
N LEU A 301 -1.73 1.78 15.25
CA LEU A 301 -2.14 0.90 16.36
C LEU A 301 -2.96 1.63 17.42
N THR A 302 -2.61 2.89 17.74
CA THR A 302 -3.40 3.72 18.69
C THR A 302 -4.86 3.83 18.25
N VAL A 303 -5.07 4.04 16.95
CA VAL A 303 -6.41 4.26 16.38
C VAL A 303 -7.14 2.94 16.14
N LEU A 304 -6.43 1.89 15.72
CA LEU A 304 -7.03 0.59 15.42
C LEU A 304 -7.49 -0.18 16.66
N LEU A 305 -6.78 -0.02 17.78
CA LEU A 305 -7.03 -0.75 19.03
C LEU A 305 -7.88 0.02 20.04
N ARG A 306 -8.55 1.09 19.60
CA ARG A 306 -9.55 1.78 20.42
C ARG A 306 -10.93 1.12 20.24
N PRO A 307 -11.84 1.24 21.21
CA PRO A 307 -13.20 0.70 21.08
C PRO A 307 -13.97 1.32 19.90
N GLU A 308 -13.78 2.62 19.66
CA GLU A 308 -14.50 3.36 18.64
C GLU A 308 -13.95 3.09 17.24
N LEU A 309 -14.85 3.04 16.26
CA LEU A 309 -14.47 2.91 14.86
C LEU A 309 -13.48 4.04 14.46
N PRO A 310 -12.35 3.74 13.77
CA PRO A 310 -11.38 4.75 13.34
C PRO A 310 -12.01 5.88 12.51
N PRO A 311 -11.38 7.07 12.49
CA PRO A 311 -11.81 8.14 11.59
C PRO A 311 -11.62 7.72 10.12
N LYS A 312 -12.39 8.35 9.22
CA LYS A 312 -12.23 8.22 7.77
C LYS A 312 -10.95 8.97 7.36
N ASP A 313 -9.83 8.27 7.44
CA ASP A 313 -8.47 8.82 7.27
C ASP A 313 -7.70 8.03 6.20
N PRO A 314 -8.08 8.16 4.91
CA PRO A 314 -7.33 7.56 3.83
C PRO A 314 -5.97 8.25 3.67
N LEU A 315 -4.93 7.48 3.38
CA LEU A 315 -3.61 8.02 3.05
C LEU A 315 -3.65 8.72 1.69
N GLU A 316 -4.43 8.21 0.74
CA GLU A 316 -4.63 8.82 -0.57
C GLU A 316 -6.11 9.04 -0.89
N GLY A 317 -6.44 10.19 -1.48
CA GLY A 317 -7.85 10.58 -1.73
C GLY A 317 -8.65 9.62 -2.63
N TRP A 318 -7.98 8.78 -3.41
CA TRP A 318 -8.64 7.78 -4.26
C TRP A 318 -9.12 6.55 -3.49
N GLU A 319 -8.63 6.29 -2.28
CA GLU A 319 -8.94 5.05 -1.54
C GLU A 319 -10.43 4.87 -1.28
N CYS A 320 -11.15 5.95 -0.99
CA CYS A 320 -12.59 5.90 -0.72
C CYS A 320 -13.38 5.44 -1.95
N LYS A 321 -12.94 5.81 -3.16
CA LYS A 321 -13.61 5.44 -4.42
C LYS A 321 -13.59 3.93 -4.66
N TYR A 322 -12.53 3.25 -4.22
CA TYR A 322 -12.34 1.80 -4.41
C TYR A 322 -12.43 1.05 -3.07
N CYS A 323 -13.12 1.62 -2.09
CA CYS A 323 -13.29 1.00 -0.78
C CYS A 323 -14.48 0.03 -0.83
N PRO A 324 -14.27 -1.29 -0.63
CA PRO A 324 -15.36 -2.27 -0.69
C PRO A 324 -16.37 -2.11 0.44
N VAL A 325 -16.00 -1.41 1.50
CA VAL A 325 -16.82 -1.14 2.69
C VAL A 325 -17.25 0.33 2.77
N ALA A 326 -17.32 1.03 1.62
CA ALA A 326 -17.72 2.43 1.56
C ALA A 326 -19.14 2.65 2.09
N ALA A 327 -20.09 1.78 1.73
CA ALA A 327 -21.48 1.88 2.19
C ALA A 327 -21.59 1.78 3.71
N GLN A 328 -20.88 0.83 4.34
CA GLN A 328 -20.82 0.68 5.79
C GLN A 328 -20.10 1.87 6.45
N CYS A 329 -19.04 2.38 5.81
CA CYS A 329 -18.31 3.54 6.29
C CYS A 329 -19.20 4.78 6.38
N ASP A 330 -20.02 5.03 5.36
CA ASP A 330 -20.91 6.19 5.28
C ASP A 330 -22.16 6.01 6.16
N ALA A 331 -22.65 4.78 6.37
CA ALA A 331 -23.73 4.49 7.31
C ALA A 331 -23.32 4.68 8.80
N ALA A 332 -22.03 4.58 9.10
CA ALA A 332 -21.48 4.73 10.44
C ALA A 332 -20.86 6.12 10.70
N ALA A 333 -21.08 7.10 9.81
CA ALA A 333 -20.58 8.47 9.90
C ALA A 333 -21.59 9.39 10.59
#